data_AF-A0A382M3A9-F1
#
_entry.id   AF-A0A382M3A9-F1
#
_cell.length_a   1.000
_cell.length_b   1.000
_cell.length_c   1.000
_cell.angle_alpha   90.00
_cell.angle_beta   90.00
_cell.angle_gamma   90.00
#
_symmetry.space_group_name_H-M   'P 1'
#
loop_
_entity.id
_entity.type
_entity.pdbx_description
1 polymer ?
#
loop_
_entity_poly.entity_id
_entity_poly.type
_entity_poly.pdbx_seq_one_letter_code
_entity_poly.pdbx_strand_id
1 'polypeptide(L)'
;KGSGKVMPPQKAPKAAPINLAMGVREGKKPANAKINKNGDSKKLDAVVPRGFLSATKMVNTIKVNPEQSGRMELAQWLTHPTHPLTARVMVNRVWLHLFGQPIVDTPDDFGVYGARPTHPKLLDHLARRFIAEKWSVKKLIRAIVLSRPYQLGSQATAAQTQADPENQWLTRHNRRRLDAESVRDSILQASGQLNLAPRHNSDVSQLDALINWPPGESAVIHRPNNHRSIYLCLLRHAPPLELSAFDLPAGVRVMGRRHITTQPAHGLYLLNNPMVVNQANLFAVKLLEEASGDKAARVNWVYRRVLQRDATDEELNQAIELVKETQNELDSGILKADRETRAWAALCQGLLASNEFRYID
;
A
#
# COMPACT_ATOMS: atom_id res chain seq x y z
N LYS A 1 -2.79 -5.17 -41.07
CA LYS A 1 -2.81 -3.74 -41.49
C LYS A 1 -3.86 -3.01 -40.67
N GLY A 2 -3.48 -2.50 -39.49
CA GLY A 2 -4.27 -1.55 -38.72
C GLY A 2 -3.33 -0.38 -38.44
N SER A 3 -3.59 0.75 -39.08
CA SER A 3 -2.77 1.95 -38.93
C SER A 3 -2.91 2.46 -37.50
N GLY A 4 -1.85 2.29 -36.70
CA GLY A 4 -1.67 3.01 -35.45
C GLY A 4 -1.56 4.50 -35.76
N LYS A 5 -2.71 5.17 -35.88
CA LYS A 5 -2.75 6.63 -35.94
C LYS A 5 -2.32 7.12 -34.56
N VAL A 6 -1.05 7.51 -34.46
CA VAL A 6 -0.56 8.35 -33.39
C VAL A 6 -1.44 9.60 -33.39
N MET A 7 -2.24 9.75 -32.34
CA MET A 7 -3.10 10.92 -32.16
C MET A 7 -2.18 12.15 -32.16
N PRO A 8 -2.43 13.18 -33.00
CA PRO A 8 -1.58 14.36 -33.02
C PRO A 8 -1.60 15.00 -31.62
N PRO A 9 -0.48 15.58 -31.16
CA PRO A 9 -0.43 16.23 -29.86
C PRO A 9 -1.50 17.33 -29.82
N GLN A 10 -2.56 17.09 -29.04
CA GLN A 10 -3.53 18.13 -28.75
C GLN A 10 -2.77 19.26 -28.05
N LYS A 11 -2.93 20.50 -28.52
CA LYS A 11 -2.36 21.68 -27.87
C LYS A 11 -2.78 21.65 -26.40
N ALA A 12 -1.81 21.52 -25.50
CA ALA A 12 -2.07 21.56 -24.07
C ALA A 12 -2.84 22.86 -23.76
N PRO A 13 -4.01 22.79 -23.11
CA PRO A 13 -4.67 24.00 -22.65
C PRO A 13 -3.72 24.76 -21.70
N LYS A 14 -3.78 26.09 -21.73
CA LYS A 14 -3.04 26.93 -20.77
C LYS A 14 -3.31 26.39 -19.37
N ALA A 15 -2.23 25.98 -18.67
CA ALA A 15 -2.32 25.44 -17.33
C ALA A 15 -3.24 26.32 -16.48
N ALA A 16 -4.38 25.76 -16.06
CA ALA A 16 -5.28 26.45 -15.15
C ALA A 16 -4.47 26.84 -13.90
N PRO A 17 -4.68 28.05 -13.33
CA PRO A 17 -4.00 28.45 -12.11
C PRO A 17 -4.21 27.37 -11.04
N ILE A 18 -3.08 26.86 -10.52
CA ILE A 18 -2.89 25.50 -9.98
C ILE A 18 -3.39 25.37 -8.52
N ASN A 19 -4.46 26.09 -8.14
CA ASN A 19 -4.95 26.14 -6.75
C ASN A 19 -6.42 25.69 -6.61
N LEU A 20 -6.95 24.95 -7.58
CA LEU A 20 -8.32 24.41 -7.49
C LEU A 20 -8.26 22.91 -7.21
N ALA A 21 -8.90 22.50 -6.11
CA ALA A 21 -9.17 21.10 -5.82
C ALA A 21 -10.66 20.82 -6.05
N MET A 22 -10.97 19.60 -6.51
CA MET A 22 -12.36 19.15 -6.56
C MET A 22 -12.94 19.16 -5.15
N GLY A 23 -14.02 19.91 -4.95
CA GLY A 23 -14.66 20.08 -3.65
C GLY A 23 -16.17 20.04 -3.80
N VAL A 24 -16.85 19.59 -2.75
CA VAL A 24 -18.31 19.54 -2.71
C VAL A 24 -18.84 20.82 -2.09
N ARG A 25 -19.69 21.54 -2.83
CA ARG A 25 -20.39 22.74 -2.36
C ARG A 25 -21.83 22.41 -1.98
N GLU A 26 -22.40 23.23 -1.09
CA GLU A 26 -23.83 23.13 -0.80
C GLU A 26 -24.67 23.37 -2.06
N GLY A 27 -25.73 22.58 -2.22
CA GLY A 27 -26.70 22.82 -3.28
C GLY A 27 -27.52 24.07 -2.97
N LYS A 28 -28.00 24.76 -4.02
CA LYS A 28 -28.85 25.96 -3.85
C LYS A 28 -30.12 25.70 -3.03
N LYS A 29 -30.62 24.47 -3.04
CA LYS A 29 -31.82 24.03 -2.30
C LYS A 29 -31.59 22.62 -1.74
N PRO A 30 -31.17 22.48 -0.47
CA PRO A 30 -31.08 21.18 0.17
C PRO A 30 -32.46 20.52 0.25
N ALA A 31 -32.56 19.24 -0.10
CA ALA A 31 -33.81 18.51 -0.15
C ALA A 31 -33.73 17.18 0.61
N ASN A 32 -34.88 16.68 1.05
CA ASN A 32 -35.01 15.32 1.55
C ASN A 32 -35.00 14.33 0.37
N ALA A 33 -34.49 13.13 0.58
CA ALA A 33 -34.48 12.10 -0.45
C ALA A 33 -35.81 11.34 -0.46
N LYS A 34 -36.23 10.85 -1.63
CA LYS A 34 -37.32 9.87 -1.74
C LYS A 34 -36.74 8.46 -1.80
N ILE A 35 -37.47 7.48 -1.29
CA ILE A 35 -37.06 6.08 -1.38
C ILE A 35 -37.16 5.62 -2.85
N ASN A 36 -36.09 5.03 -3.38
CA ASN A 36 -36.11 4.37 -4.68
C ASN A 36 -36.69 2.96 -4.51
N LYS A 37 -37.92 2.74 -4.96
CA LYS A 37 -38.62 1.45 -4.81
C LYS A 37 -37.87 0.38 -5.60
N ASN A 38 -37.44 -0.69 -4.92
CA ASN A 38 -36.62 -1.76 -5.48
C ASN A 38 -35.31 -1.26 -6.15
N GLY A 39 -34.78 -0.10 -5.72
CA GLY A 39 -33.56 0.48 -6.29
C GLY A 39 -33.75 1.24 -7.61
N ASP A 40 -34.98 1.35 -8.13
CA ASP A 40 -35.27 2.09 -9.35
C ASP A 40 -35.36 3.60 -9.07
N SER A 41 -34.43 4.38 -9.61
CA SER A 41 -34.36 5.84 -9.43
C SER A 41 -35.53 6.60 -10.06
N LYS A 42 -36.32 5.96 -10.93
CA LYS A 42 -37.51 6.54 -11.54
C LYS A 42 -38.78 6.26 -10.73
N LYS A 43 -38.77 5.26 -9.84
CA LYS A 43 -39.91 4.88 -9.00
C LYS A 43 -39.68 5.35 -7.57
N LEU A 44 -40.12 6.58 -7.30
CA LEU A 44 -39.95 7.23 -6.02
C LEU A 44 -41.15 6.97 -5.11
N ASP A 45 -40.88 6.63 -3.85
CA ASP A 45 -41.87 6.41 -2.80
C ASP A 45 -41.79 7.53 -1.74
N ALA A 46 -42.12 7.23 -0.49
CA ALA A 46 -42.11 8.15 0.64
C ALA A 46 -40.82 8.98 0.75
N VAL A 47 -40.99 10.23 1.19
CA VAL A 47 -39.89 11.14 1.50
C VAL A 47 -39.25 10.73 2.82
N VAL A 48 -37.93 10.53 2.82
CA VAL A 48 -37.13 10.28 4.02
C VAL A 48 -36.51 11.59 4.47
N PRO A 49 -36.85 12.09 5.67
CA PRO A 49 -36.20 13.29 6.18
C PRO A 49 -34.71 13.04 6.36
N ARG A 50 -33.89 14.07 6.09
CA ARG A 50 -32.45 14.01 6.38
C ARG A 50 -32.25 13.74 7.87
N GLY A 51 -31.37 12.80 8.18
CA GLY A 51 -31.09 12.35 9.53
C GLY A 51 -29.99 11.29 9.54
N PHE A 52 -29.81 10.63 10.69
CA PHE A 52 -28.75 9.65 10.91
C PHE A 52 -29.31 8.25 11.16
N LEU A 53 -28.42 7.26 11.30
CA LEU A 53 -28.82 5.87 11.50
C LEU A 53 -29.67 5.70 12.76
N SER A 54 -30.93 5.33 12.57
CA SER A 54 -31.92 5.05 13.62
C SER A 54 -31.61 3.79 14.44
N ALA A 55 -30.76 2.91 13.92
CA ALA A 55 -30.30 1.70 14.61
C ALA A 55 -29.43 2.00 15.85
N THR A 56 -29.05 3.26 16.06
CA THR A 56 -28.24 3.67 17.21
C THR A 56 -29.09 4.51 18.17
N LYS A 57 -28.78 4.45 19.47
CA LYS A 57 -29.41 5.30 20.49
C LYS A 57 -29.08 6.80 20.33
N MET A 58 -28.30 7.18 19.32
CA MET A 58 -27.78 8.53 19.09
C MET A 58 -28.46 9.26 17.93
N VAL A 59 -29.51 8.68 17.34
CA VAL A 59 -30.19 9.26 16.17
C VAL A 59 -30.60 10.72 16.35
N ASN A 60 -30.97 11.12 17.58
CA ASN A 60 -31.44 12.47 17.90
C ASN A 60 -30.40 13.37 18.58
N THR A 61 -29.14 12.92 18.72
CA THR A 61 -28.10 13.68 19.43
C THR A 61 -27.67 14.94 18.66
N ILE A 62 -27.76 14.91 17.33
CA ILE A 62 -27.44 16.05 16.48
C ILE A 62 -28.62 16.30 15.54
N LYS A 63 -29.03 17.55 15.39
CA LYS A 63 -30.11 17.95 14.48
C LYS A 63 -29.52 18.44 13.17
N VAL A 64 -30.05 17.94 12.06
CA VAL A 64 -29.65 18.40 10.72
C VAL A 64 -30.19 19.81 10.48
N ASN A 65 -29.32 20.74 10.07
CA ASN A 65 -29.76 22.07 9.64
C ASN A 65 -30.64 21.96 8.37
N PRO A 66 -31.90 22.44 8.40
CA PRO A 66 -32.78 22.42 7.22
C PRO A 66 -32.24 23.19 6.01
N GLU A 67 -31.42 24.21 6.24
CA GLU A 67 -30.83 25.09 5.23
C GLU A 67 -29.53 24.54 4.62
N GLN A 68 -29.05 23.39 5.09
CA GLN A 68 -27.81 22.76 4.61
C GLN A 68 -28.03 21.29 4.25
N SER A 69 -27.04 20.69 3.59
CA SER A 69 -27.04 19.27 3.24
C SER A 69 -27.04 18.32 4.43
N GLY A 70 -26.63 18.76 5.63
CA GLY A 70 -26.46 17.90 6.80
C GLY A 70 -25.10 17.20 6.90
N ARG A 71 -24.16 17.48 5.98
CA ARG A 71 -22.84 16.81 5.94
C ARG A 71 -21.98 17.14 7.15
N MET A 72 -22.03 18.38 7.64
CA MET A 72 -21.28 18.79 8.84
C MET A 72 -21.83 18.06 10.07
N GLU A 73 -23.15 18.01 10.20
CA GLU A 73 -23.85 17.34 11.28
C GLU A 73 -23.62 15.82 11.24
N LEU A 74 -23.54 15.22 10.05
CA LEU A 74 -23.13 13.83 9.89
C LEU A 74 -21.70 13.60 10.41
N ALA A 75 -20.76 14.49 10.08
CA ALA A 75 -19.39 14.39 10.56
C ALA A 75 -19.32 14.52 12.09
N GLN A 76 -20.06 15.47 12.66
CA GLN A 76 -20.19 15.62 14.12
C GLN A 76 -20.83 14.39 14.76
N TRP A 77 -21.83 13.78 14.11
CA TRP A 77 -22.55 12.62 14.64
C TRP A 77 -21.66 11.39 14.66
N LEU A 78 -20.92 11.16 13.56
CA LEU A 78 -19.95 10.06 13.45
C LEU A 78 -18.79 10.20 14.45
N THR A 79 -18.35 11.43 14.72
CA THR A 79 -17.21 11.71 15.60
C THR A 79 -17.62 12.05 17.04
N HIS A 80 -18.91 11.96 17.35
CA HIS A 80 -19.41 12.25 18.69
C HIS A 80 -18.78 11.27 19.71
N PRO A 81 -18.35 11.72 20.91
CA PRO A 81 -17.62 10.88 21.87
C PRO A 81 -18.36 9.63 22.34
N THR A 82 -19.69 9.66 22.30
CA THR A 82 -20.53 8.51 22.67
C THR A 82 -20.85 7.58 21.50
N HIS A 83 -20.38 7.90 20.29
CA HIS A 83 -20.63 7.09 19.10
C HIS A 83 -19.97 5.71 19.22
N PRO A 84 -20.75 4.61 19.13
CA PRO A 84 -20.25 3.30 19.54
C PRO A 84 -19.25 2.69 18.56
N LEU A 85 -19.24 3.08 17.29
CA LEU A 85 -18.50 2.35 16.25
C LEU A 85 -17.25 3.08 15.74
N THR A 86 -17.34 4.36 15.38
CA THR A 86 -16.28 5.11 14.68
C THR A 86 -14.89 4.95 15.29
N ALA A 87 -14.75 5.13 16.61
CA ALA A 87 -13.46 4.97 17.27
C ALA A 87 -12.96 3.51 17.25
N ARG A 88 -13.84 2.53 17.51
CA ARG A 88 -13.51 1.09 17.47
C ARG A 88 -13.08 0.65 16.08
N VAL A 89 -13.81 1.10 15.06
CA VAL A 89 -13.53 0.81 13.65
C VAL A 89 -12.17 1.38 13.25
N MET A 90 -11.88 2.64 13.60
CA MET A 90 -10.59 3.27 13.28
C MET A 90 -9.43 2.59 14.03
N VAL A 91 -9.60 2.26 15.31
CA VAL A 91 -8.62 1.51 16.09
C VAL A 91 -8.35 0.14 15.47
N ASN A 92 -9.40 -0.60 15.06
CA ASN A 92 -9.25 -1.89 14.43
C ASN A 92 -8.49 -1.81 13.10
N ARG A 93 -8.71 -0.75 12.32
CA ARG A 93 -7.96 -0.51 11.07
C ARG A 93 -6.49 -0.19 11.33
N VAL A 94 -6.19 0.69 12.29
CA VAL A 94 -4.79 0.97 12.67
C VAL A 94 -4.11 -0.29 13.19
N TRP A 95 -4.81 -1.06 14.05
CA TRP A 95 -4.32 -2.34 14.56
C TRP A 95 -4.03 -3.33 13.43
N LEU A 96 -4.96 -3.52 12.49
CA LEU A 96 -4.78 -4.34 11.29
C LEU A 96 -3.54 -3.91 10.51
N HIS A 97 -3.35 -2.62 10.28
CA HIS A 97 -2.19 -2.11 9.55
C HIS A 97 -0.87 -2.28 10.29
N LEU A 98 -0.86 -2.49 11.60
CA LEU A 98 0.33 -2.69 12.43
C LEU A 98 0.62 -4.18 12.68
N PHE A 99 -0.38 -4.98 13.05
CA PHE A 99 -0.21 -6.42 13.33
C PHE A 99 -0.44 -7.34 12.12
N GLY A 100 -1.00 -6.83 11.02
CA GLY A 100 -1.40 -7.66 9.85
C GLY A 100 -2.68 -8.48 10.06
N GLN A 101 -3.16 -8.53 11.30
CA GLN A 101 -4.43 -9.15 11.70
C GLN A 101 -5.25 -8.15 12.54
N PRO A 102 -6.57 -8.08 12.35
CA PRO A 102 -7.43 -7.16 13.10
C PRO A 102 -7.87 -7.78 14.43
N ILE A 103 -8.41 -6.95 15.34
CA ILE A 103 -9.10 -7.44 16.55
C ILE A 103 -10.51 -7.97 16.18
N VAL A 104 -11.17 -7.31 15.23
CA VAL A 104 -12.43 -7.72 14.60
C VAL A 104 -12.13 -8.15 13.17
N ASP A 105 -12.29 -9.43 12.86
CA ASP A 105 -11.87 -10.03 11.59
C ASP A 105 -12.61 -9.49 10.35
N THR A 106 -13.75 -8.84 10.55
CA THR A 106 -14.50 -8.11 9.53
C THR A 106 -14.29 -6.59 9.67
N PRO A 107 -13.21 -6.01 9.14
CA PRO A 107 -12.93 -4.58 9.32
C PRO A 107 -13.98 -3.64 8.70
N ASP A 108 -14.78 -4.13 7.76
CA ASP A 108 -15.85 -3.38 7.09
C ASP A 108 -17.25 -3.68 7.65
N ASP A 109 -17.41 -4.65 8.56
CA ASP A 109 -18.70 -4.98 9.17
C ASP A 109 -18.55 -5.19 10.69
N PHE A 110 -19.03 -4.21 11.45
CA PHE A 110 -19.12 -4.27 12.93
C PHE A 110 -20.57 -4.51 13.40
N GLY A 111 -21.46 -4.85 12.47
CA GLY A 111 -22.86 -5.14 12.71
C GLY A 111 -23.10 -6.55 13.25
N VAL A 112 -24.35 -7.01 13.16
CA VAL A 112 -24.77 -8.33 13.67
C VAL A 112 -24.13 -9.48 12.90
N TYR A 113 -23.86 -9.28 11.61
CA TYR A 113 -23.23 -10.28 10.73
C TYR A 113 -21.69 -10.19 10.73
N GLY A 114 -21.12 -9.17 11.38
CA GLY A 114 -19.69 -9.03 11.57
C GLY A 114 -19.13 -9.99 12.63
N ALA A 115 -17.82 -10.24 12.54
CA ALA A 115 -17.09 -10.99 13.54
C ALA A 115 -17.14 -10.29 14.90
N ARG A 116 -17.08 -11.08 15.98
CA ARG A 116 -16.90 -10.55 17.33
C ARG A 116 -15.43 -10.21 17.57
N PRO A 117 -15.13 -9.17 18.36
CA PRO A 117 -13.75 -8.85 18.71
C PRO A 117 -13.13 -9.99 19.52
N THR A 118 -11.91 -10.39 19.16
CA THR A 118 -11.12 -11.35 19.97
C THR A 118 -10.78 -10.77 21.35
N HIS A 119 -10.46 -9.48 21.39
CA HIS A 119 -10.08 -8.75 22.60
C HIS A 119 -10.99 -7.53 22.84
N PRO A 120 -12.26 -7.73 23.29
CA PRO A 120 -13.23 -6.64 23.42
C PRO A 120 -12.78 -5.54 24.39
N LYS A 121 -12.20 -5.92 25.53
CA LYS A 121 -11.73 -4.95 26.54
C LYS A 121 -10.57 -4.10 26.03
N LEU A 122 -9.67 -4.69 25.24
CA LEU A 122 -8.55 -3.98 24.61
C LEU A 122 -9.04 -2.98 23.55
N LEU A 123 -9.95 -3.43 22.67
CA LEU A 123 -10.55 -2.57 21.65
C LEU A 123 -11.25 -1.37 22.28
N ASP A 124 -12.03 -1.60 23.34
CA ASP A 124 -12.70 -0.54 24.09
C ASP A 124 -11.72 0.42 24.77
N HIS A 125 -10.66 -0.11 25.37
CA HIS A 125 -9.61 0.70 25.99
C HIS A 125 -8.95 1.64 24.98
N LEU A 126 -8.51 1.08 23.83
CA LEU A 126 -7.88 1.85 22.76
C LEU A 126 -8.84 2.85 22.12
N ALA A 127 -10.11 2.49 21.94
CA ALA A 127 -11.13 3.40 21.39
C ALA A 127 -11.38 4.60 22.31
N ARG A 128 -11.54 4.37 23.63
CA ARG A 128 -11.70 5.47 24.61
C ARG A 128 -10.46 6.35 24.66
N ARG A 129 -9.27 5.74 24.65
CA ARG A 129 -7.99 6.47 24.60
C ARG A 129 -7.90 7.34 23.34
N PHE A 130 -8.28 6.80 22.18
CA PHE A 130 -8.23 7.51 20.91
C PHE A 130 -9.12 8.76 20.92
N ILE A 131 -10.32 8.67 21.48
CA ILE A 131 -11.22 9.82 21.69
C ILE A 131 -10.60 10.83 22.66
N ALA A 132 -10.11 10.38 23.82
CA ALA A 132 -9.49 11.24 24.83
C ALA A 132 -8.24 11.96 24.32
N GLU A 133 -7.49 11.34 23.42
CA GLU A 133 -6.31 11.90 22.77
C GLU A 133 -6.65 12.73 21.51
N LYS A 134 -7.90 13.18 21.38
CA LYS A 134 -8.41 14.04 20.29
C LYS A 134 -8.25 13.40 18.91
N TRP A 135 -8.54 12.10 18.79
CA TRP A 135 -8.50 11.37 17.53
C TRP A 135 -7.11 11.38 16.85
N SER A 136 -6.04 11.51 17.64
CA SER A 136 -4.67 11.54 17.12
C SER A 136 -4.20 10.16 16.70
N VAL A 137 -4.18 9.89 15.39
CA VAL A 137 -3.68 8.62 14.83
C VAL A 137 -2.23 8.36 15.24
N LYS A 138 -1.39 9.41 15.30
CA LYS A 138 0.01 9.30 15.72
C LYS A 138 0.16 8.81 17.17
N LYS A 139 -0.66 9.31 18.10
CA LYS A 139 -0.61 8.89 19.50
C LYS A 139 -1.12 7.45 19.67
N LEU A 140 -2.18 7.08 18.94
CA LEU A 140 -2.67 5.70 18.89
C LEU A 140 -1.59 4.73 18.37
N ILE A 141 -0.97 5.05 17.24
CA ILE A 141 0.15 4.25 16.69
C ILE A 141 1.25 4.13 17.74
N ARG A 142 1.69 5.25 18.34
CA ARG A 142 2.72 5.24 19.39
C ARG A 142 2.35 4.31 20.56
N ALA A 143 1.11 4.35 21.03
CA ALA A 143 0.65 3.49 22.12
C ALA A 143 0.69 2.00 21.75
N ILE A 144 0.35 1.67 20.50
CA ILE A 144 0.40 0.29 20.00
C ILE A 144 1.85 -0.19 19.83
N VAL A 145 2.70 0.59 19.16
CA VAL A 145 4.08 0.15 18.85
C VAL A 145 4.99 0.09 20.07
N LEU A 146 4.63 0.80 21.15
CA LEU A 146 5.31 0.71 22.44
C LEU A 146 4.72 -0.37 23.36
N SER A 147 3.72 -1.13 22.89
CA SER A 147 3.15 -2.22 23.67
C SER A 147 4.04 -3.46 23.59
N ARG A 148 4.10 -4.23 24.68
CA ARG A 148 4.80 -5.51 24.72
C ARG A 148 4.46 -6.43 23.54
N PRO A 149 3.17 -6.72 23.21
CA PRO A 149 2.86 -7.65 22.12
C PRO A 149 3.35 -7.17 20.75
N TYR A 150 3.47 -5.86 20.51
CA TYR A 150 4.04 -5.34 19.25
C TYR A 150 5.56 -5.48 19.19
N GLN A 151 6.24 -5.46 20.34
CA GLN A 151 7.70 -5.55 20.43
C GLN A 151 8.23 -6.99 20.51
N LEU A 152 7.35 -7.99 20.48
CA LEU A 152 7.77 -9.39 20.38
C LEU A 152 8.36 -9.67 18.99
N GLY A 153 9.32 -10.59 18.91
CA GLY A 153 9.80 -11.08 17.63
C GLY A 153 8.80 -12.05 16.97
N SER A 154 9.03 -12.38 15.70
CA SER A 154 8.20 -13.33 14.95
C SER A 154 8.56 -14.81 15.13
N GLN A 155 9.69 -15.11 15.77
CA GLN A 155 10.08 -16.49 16.05
C GLN A 155 9.12 -17.16 17.03
N ALA A 156 8.76 -18.41 16.75
CA ALA A 156 7.81 -19.20 17.53
C ALA A 156 8.39 -20.58 17.81
N THR A 157 8.22 -21.07 19.03
CA THR A 157 8.46 -22.47 19.36
C THR A 157 7.35 -23.36 18.80
N ALA A 158 7.64 -24.64 18.57
CA ALA A 158 6.62 -25.61 18.11
C ALA A 158 5.40 -25.65 19.04
N ALA A 159 5.62 -25.56 20.37
CA ALA A 159 4.55 -25.52 21.36
C ALA A 159 3.64 -24.30 21.22
N GLN A 160 4.21 -23.10 20.97
CA GLN A 160 3.42 -21.88 20.74
C GLN A 160 2.58 -21.98 19.47
N THR A 161 3.18 -22.48 18.38
CA THR A 161 2.47 -22.66 17.11
C THR A 161 1.37 -23.70 17.20
N GLN A 162 1.56 -24.76 17.98
CA GLN A 162 0.54 -25.79 18.18
C GLN A 162 -0.62 -25.30 19.07
N ALA A 163 -0.33 -24.50 20.10
CA ALA A 163 -1.34 -23.97 21.00
C ALA A 163 -2.17 -22.83 20.39
N ASP A 164 -1.56 -21.98 19.56
CA ASP A 164 -2.22 -20.89 18.86
C ASP A 164 -1.65 -20.70 17.44
N PRO A 165 -2.10 -21.54 16.48
CA PRO A 165 -1.63 -21.49 15.09
C PRO A 165 -1.87 -20.12 14.44
N GLU A 166 -3.05 -19.55 14.68
CA GLU A 166 -3.51 -18.26 14.12
C GLU A 166 -2.92 -17.04 14.86
N ASN A 167 -2.18 -17.26 15.95
CA ASN A 167 -1.61 -16.20 16.79
C ASN A 167 -2.67 -15.18 17.28
N GLN A 168 -3.87 -15.65 17.60
CA GLN A 168 -4.95 -14.80 18.10
C GLN A 168 -4.57 -14.13 19.42
N TRP A 169 -3.82 -14.82 20.28
CA TRP A 169 -3.39 -14.34 21.59
C TRP A 169 -2.09 -13.52 21.56
N LEU A 170 -1.53 -13.26 20.36
CA LEU A 170 -0.38 -12.37 20.16
C LEU A 170 0.85 -12.78 20.96
N THR A 171 1.17 -14.07 20.99
CA THR A 171 2.35 -14.60 21.70
C THR A 171 3.66 -14.33 20.95
N ARG A 172 3.55 -13.83 19.72
CA ARG A 172 4.64 -13.48 18.80
C ARG A 172 4.16 -12.38 17.85
N HIS A 173 5.06 -11.73 17.12
CA HIS A 173 4.66 -10.92 15.97
C HIS A 173 4.41 -11.80 14.74
N ASN A 174 3.50 -11.39 13.86
CA ASN A 174 3.30 -12.08 12.58
C ASN A 174 4.30 -11.57 11.55
N ARG A 175 4.93 -12.48 10.81
CA ARG A 175 5.65 -12.11 9.59
C ARG A 175 4.66 -11.54 8.59
N ARG A 176 5.02 -10.42 7.98
CA ARG A 176 4.13 -9.69 7.08
C ARG A 176 4.78 -9.50 5.73
N ARG A 177 4.06 -9.92 4.69
CA ARG A 177 4.48 -9.60 3.34
C ARG A 177 4.32 -8.10 3.09
N LEU A 178 5.24 -7.53 2.34
CA LEU A 178 5.12 -6.21 1.78
C LEU A 178 3.97 -6.17 0.76
N ASP A 179 3.25 -5.04 0.76
CA ASP A 179 2.26 -4.71 -0.26
C ASP A 179 2.95 -4.28 -1.58
N ALA A 180 2.23 -4.32 -2.70
CA ALA A 180 2.74 -3.95 -4.03
C ALA A 180 3.54 -2.64 -4.04
N GLU A 181 2.98 -1.59 -3.45
CA GLU A 181 3.60 -0.27 -3.37
C GLU A 181 4.89 -0.29 -2.55
N SER A 182 4.91 -1.07 -1.47
CA SER A 182 6.07 -1.19 -0.58
C SER A 182 7.19 -2.00 -1.23
N VAL A 183 6.86 -3.08 -1.95
CA VAL A 183 7.86 -3.85 -2.72
C VAL A 183 8.53 -2.96 -3.75
N ARG A 184 7.76 -2.21 -4.55
CA ARG A 184 8.31 -1.30 -5.56
C ARG A 184 9.16 -0.20 -4.93
N ASP A 185 8.67 0.45 -3.87
CA ASP A 185 9.41 1.53 -3.21
C ASP A 185 10.69 1.01 -2.54
N SER A 186 10.68 -0.20 -1.95
CA SER A 186 11.87 -0.85 -1.39
C SER A 186 12.91 -1.18 -2.46
N ILE A 187 12.50 -1.63 -3.66
CA ILE A 187 13.42 -1.88 -4.78
C ILE A 187 14.13 -0.58 -5.19
N LEU A 188 13.36 0.50 -5.35
CA LEU A 188 13.90 1.82 -5.67
C LEU A 188 14.78 2.38 -4.54
N GLN A 189 14.45 2.11 -3.29
CA GLN A 189 15.24 2.55 -2.15
C GLN A 189 16.58 1.81 -2.07
N ALA A 190 16.55 0.48 -2.24
CA ALA A 190 17.74 -0.36 -2.26
C ALA A 190 18.71 0.07 -3.36
N SER A 191 18.22 0.25 -4.60
CA SER A 191 19.02 0.75 -5.73
C SER A 191 19.43 2.22 -5.60
N GLY A 192 18.88 2.94 -4.63
CA GLY A 192 19.15 4.36 -4.40
C GLY A 192 18.52 5.29 -5.42
N GLN A 193 17.50 4.83 -6.14
CA GLN A 193 16.77 5.59 -7.16
C GLN A 193 15.50 6.27 -6.62
N LEU A 194 15.01 5.89 -5.43
CA LEU A 194 13.77 6.42 -4.87
C LEU A 194 13.86 7.94 -4.66
N ASN A 195 12.98 8.68 -5.34
CA ASN A 195 12.80 10.11 -5.14
C ASN A 195 11.77 10.37 -4.03
N LEU A 196 12.23 10.98 -2.94
CA LEU A 196 11.41 11.34 -1.77
C LEU A 196 10.76 12.73 -1.88
N ALA A 197 11.12 13.53 -2.90
CA ALA A 197 10.51 14.84 -3.10
C ALA A 197 9.00 14.70 -3.39
N PRO A 198 8.16 15.61 -2.88
CA PRO A 198 6.76 15.66 -3.26
C PRO A 198 6.62 15.82 -4.77
N ARG A 199 5.72 15.02 -5.36
CA ARG A 199 5.44 15.15 -6.79
C ARG A 199 4.55 16.35 -7.05
N HIS A 200 4.94 17.22 -7.97
CA HIS A 200 4.18 18.44 -8.28
C HIS A 200 2.90 18.19 -9.09
N ASN A 201 2.84 17.15 -9.93
CA ASN A 201 1.71 16.85 -10.81
C ASN A 201 1.51 15.35 -11.02
N SER A 202 0.27 14.94 -11.29
CA SER A 202 -0.05 13.59 -11.77
C SER A 202 0.33 13.44 -13.25
N ASP A 203 0.60 12.21 -13.71
CA ASP A 203 0.89 11.92 -15.13
C ASP A 203 -0.26 12.33 -16.07
N VAL A 204 -1.47 12.45 -15.54
CA VAL A 204 -2.66 12.87 -16.28
C VAL A 204 -2.92 14.37 -16.23
N SER A 205 -2.08 15.18 -15.59
CA SER A 205 -2.36 16.61 -15.40
C SER A 205 -2.44 17.41 -16.71
N GLN A 206 -1.82 16.90 -17.78
CA GLN A 206 -1.82 17.50 -19.12
C GLN A 206 -2.79 16.80 -20.08
N LEU A 207 -3.52 15.79 -19.61
CA LEU A 207 -4.51 15.08 -20.42
C LEU A 207 -5.87 15.72 -20.22
N ASP A 208 -6.37 16.40 -21.24
CA ASP A 208 -7.73 16.94 -21.29
C ASP A 208 -8.64 15.98 -22.08
N ALA A 209 -8.78 14.76 -21.58
CA ALA A 209 -9.58 13.73 -22.22
C ALA A 209 -10.24 12.80 -21.19
N LEU A 210 -11.43 12.31 -21.53
CA LEU A 210 -12.04 11.20 -20.79
C LEU A 210 -11.20 9.93 -21.06
N ILE A 211 -10.51 9.45 -20.04
CA ILE A 211 -9.69 8.24 -20.14
C ILE A 211 -10.60 7.02 -19.99
N ASN A 212 -11.21 6.62 -21.10
CA ASN A 212 -11.98 5.37 -21.26
C ASN A 212 -11.38 4.51 -22.38
N TRP A 213 -10.06 4.36 -22.37
CA TRP A 213 -9.34 3.61 -23.39
C TRP A 213 -9.36 2.10 -23.09
N PRO A 214 -9.28 1.24 -24.11
CA PRO A 214 -9.16 -0.19 -23.92
C PRO A 214 -7.95 -0.56 -23.02
N PRO A 215 -8.04 -1.66 -22.25
CA PRO A 215 -6.91 -2.19 -21.50
C PRO A 215 -5.69 -2.39 -22.41
N GLY A 216 -4.54 -1.83 -22.03
CA GLY A 216 -3.29 -1.87 -22.82
C GLY A 216 -2.96 -0.55 -23.53
N GLU A 217 -3.95 0.14 -24.10
CA GLU A 217 -3.74 1.47 -24.69
C GLU A 217 -3.54 2.54 -23.62
N SER A 218 -4.19 2.38 -22.47
CA SER A 218 -3.99 3.24 -21.29
C SER A 218 -2.64 3.05 -20.60
N ALA A 219 -1.85 2.03 -20.96
CA ALA A 219 -0.52 1.81 -20.38
C ALA A 219 0.45 2.96 -20.70
N VAL A 220 0.24 3.69 -21.80
CA VAL A 220 1.06 4.85 -22.20
C VAL A 220 0.97 6.03 -21.22
N ILE A 221 -0.04 6.02 -20.36
CA ILE A 221 -0.23 7.03 -19.31
C ILE A 221 0.74 6.77 -18.15
N HIS A 222 1.10 5.50 -17.93
CA HIS A 222 2.09 5.12 -16.93
C HIS A 222 3.48 5.40 -17.47
N ARG A 223 4.10 6.46 -16.95
CA ARG A 223 5.48 6.80 -17.28
C ARG A 223 6.43 6.21 -16.25
N PRO A 224 7.64 5.78 -16.67
CA PRO A 224 8.69 5.44 -15.72
C PRO A 224 8.88 6.58 -14.74
N ASN A 225 8.77 6.25 -13.46
CA ASN A 225 8.82 7.23 -12.39
C ASN A 225 9.52 6.59 -11.20
N ASN A 226 10.42 7.33 -10.56
CA ASN A 226 11.13 6.88 -9.36
C ASN A 226 10.61 7.52 -8.07
N HIS A 227 9.54 8.32 -8.12
CA HIS A 227 8.86 8.80 -6.91
C HIS A 227 8.19 7.63 -6.18
N ARG A 228 7.89 7.85 -4.90
CA ARG A 228 7.09 6.95 -4.06
C ARG A 228 5.81 6.52 -4.79
N SER A 229 5.45 5.25 -4.63
CA SER A 229 4.30 4.63 -5.32
C SER A 229 2.97 5.36 -5.09
N ILE A 230 2.84 6.08 -3.97
CA ILE A 230 1.68 6.93 -3.66
C ILE A 230 1.44 8.05 -4.69
N TYR A 231 2.44 8.41 -5.49
CA TYR A 231 2.37 9.45 -6.52
C TYR A 231 2.19 8.90 -7.94
N LEU A 232 2.06 7.57 -8.09
CA LEU A 232 1.77 6.96 -9.38
C LEU A 232 0.33 7.23 -9.78
N CYS A 233 0.11 7.33 -11.09
CA CYS A 233 -1.24 7.40 -11.62
C CYS A 233 -1.94 6.04 -11.45
N LEU A 234 -3.08 6.04 -10.75
CA LEU A 234 -3.93 4.85 -10.60
C LEU A 234 -5.21 5.03 -11.41
N LEU A 235 -5.27 4.39 -12.57
CA LEU A 235 -6.49 4.30 -13.37
C LEU A 235 -7.29 3.06 -12.95
N ARG A 236 -8.59 3.25 -12.72
CA ARG A 236 -9.50 2.21 -12.21
C ARG A 236 -9.45 0.89 -12.99
N HIS A 237 -9.28 0.95 -14.32
CA HIS A 237 -9.28 -0.20 -15.22
C HIS A 237 -7.90 -0.59 -15.75
N ALA A 238 -6.85 0.14 -15.37
CA ALA A 238 -5.49 -0.09 -15.86
C ALA A 238 -4.47 0.42 -14.83
N PRO A 239 -4.25 -0.31 -13.72
CA PRO A 239 -3.21 0.04 -12.76
C PRO A 239 -1.80 -0.11 -13.37
N PRO A 240 -0.77 0.52 -12.79
CA PRO A 240 0.63 0.30 -13.18
C PRO A 240 1.00 -1.19 -13.16
N LEU A 241 1.68 -1.65 -14.21
CA LEU A 241 2.08 -3.07 -14.35
C LEU A 241 3.11 -3.48 -13.29
N GLU A 242 3.84 -2.52 -12.73
CA GLU A 242 4.79 -2.69 -11.62
C GLU A 242 4.13 -3.14 -10.32
N LEU A 243 2.84 -2.82 -10.15
CA LEU A 243 2.08 -3.08 -8.93
C LEU A 243 1.10 -4.24 -9.06
N SER A 244 0.64 -4.54 -10.29
CA SER A 244 -0.42 -5.52 -10.54
C SER A 244 -0.05 -6.95 -10.13
N ALA A 245 1.24 -7.29 -10.12
CA ALA A 245 1.73 -8.61 -9.77
C ALA A 245 1.70 -8.91 -8.26
N PHE A 246 1.41 -7.95 -7.39
CA PHE A 246 1.53 -8.10 -5.93
C PHE A 246 0.22 -7.80 -5.19
N ASP A 247 -0.88 -8.40 -5.65
CA ASP A 247 -2.21 -8.33 -5.03
C ASP A 247 -2.77 -6.89 -4.87
N LEU A 248 -2.48 -5.99 -5.82
CA LEU A 248 -3.02 -4.63 -5.79
C LEU A 248 -4.57 -4.67 -5.82
N PRO A 249 -5.27 -4.00 -4.88
CA PRO A 249 -6.73 -3.98 -4.86
C PRO A 249 -7.34 -3.39 -6.13
N ALA A 250 -8.43 -4.00 -6.61
CA ALA A 250 -9.18 -3.46 -7.73
C ALA A 250 -9.87 -2.14 -7.34
N GLY A 251 -9.64 -1.06 -8.10
CA GLY A 251 -10.18 0.28 -7.84
C GLY A 251 -11.69 0.46 -8.05
N VAL A 252 -12.46 -0.64 -8.05
CA VAL A 252 -13.90 -0.70 -8.33
C VAL A 252 -14.74 -0.95 -7.09
N ARG A 253 -14.16 -1.49 -6.01
CA ARG A 253 -14.87 -1.84 -4.76
C ARG A 253 -14.07 -1.36 -3.55
N VAL A 254 -14.78 -1.08 -2.47
CA VAL A 254 -14.17 -0.80 -1.17
C VAL A 254 -13.59 -2.09 -0.62
N MET A 255 -12.39 -2.01 -0.03
CA MET A 255 -11.69 -3.16 0.54
C MET A 255 -11.02 -2.72 1.85
N GLY A 256 -11.52 -3.22 2.98
CA GLY A 256 -10.99 -2.92 4.32
C GLY A 256 -9.79 -3.77 4.72
N ARG A 257 -9.56 -4.91 4.05
CA ARG A 257 -8.38 -5.76 4.19
C ARG A 257 -7.92 -6.25 2.82
N ARG A 258 -6.65 -6.03 2.51
CA ARG A 258 -6.04 -6.54 1.27
C ARG A 258 -5.87 -8.06 1.37
N HIS A 259 -6.17 -8.77 0.28
CA HIS A 259 -5.79 -10.17 0.15
C HIS A 259 -4.29 -10.25 -0.11
N ILE A 260 -3.64 -11.25 0.48
CA ILE A 260 -2.22 -11.50 0.29
C ILE A 260 -2.10 -12.92 -0.23
N THR A 261 -1.49 -13.10 -1.40
CA THR A 261 -1.23 -14.43 -1.96
C THR A 261 0.27 -14.67 -2.09
N THR A 262 0.71 -15.92 -1.92
CA THR A 262 2.11 -16.29 -2.13
C THR A 262 2.19 -17.22 -3.32
N GLN A 263 2.41 -16.66 -4.51
CA GLN A 263 2.46 -17.41 -5.75
C GLN A 263 3.89 -17.47 -6.30
N PRO A 264 4.31 -18.59 -6.92
CA PRO A 264 5.60 -18.69 -7.61
C PRO A 264 5.79 -17.62 -8.69
N ALA A 265 4.71 -17.20 -9.34
CA ALA A 265 4.70 -16.12 -10.33
C ALA A 265 5.29 -14.80 -9.82
N HIS A 266 5.16 -14.50 -8.52
CA HIS A 266 5.73 -13.29 -7.92
C HIS A 266 7.27 -13.34 -7.91
N GLY A 267 7.88 -14.51 -7.73
CA GLY A 267 9.33 -14.67 -7.82
C GLY A 267 9.81 -14.55 -9.27
N LEU A 268 9.12 -15.21 -10.19
CA LEU A 268 9.39 -15.08 -11.63
C LEU A 268 9.27 -13.64 -12.11
N TYR A 269 8.30 -12.88 -11.57
CA TYR A 269 8.18 -11.46 -11.86
C TYR A 269 9.43 -10.69 -11.46
N LEU A 270 9.95 -10.88 -10.25
CA LEU A 270 11.16 -10.18 -9.77
C LEU A 270 12.41 -10.57 -10.57
N LEU A 271 12.46 -11.80 -11.08
CA LEU A 271 13.58 -12.28 -11.90
C LEU A 271 13.52 -11.81 -13.36
N ASN A 272 12.35 -11.44 -13.89
CA ASN A 272 12.21 -11.19 -15.33
C ASN A 272 11.69 -9.78 -15.67
N ASN A 273 11.16 -9.04 -14.69
CA ASN A 273 10.59 -7.73 -14.97
C ASN A 273 11.68 -6.71 -15.36
N PRO A 274 11.54 -6.00 -16.50
CA PRO A 274 12.55 -5.04 -16.96
C PRO A 274 12.87 -3.93 -15.97
N MET A 275 11.89 -3.47 -15.18
CA MET A 275 12.13 -2.47 -14.14
C MET A 275 13.05 -3.05 -13.06
N VAL A 276 12.79 -4.26 -12.59
CA VAL A 276 13.61 -4.91 -11.54
C VAL A 276 15.04 -5.17 -12.04
N VAL A 277 15.18 -5.69 -13.26
CA VAL A 277 16.49 -5.90 -13.90
C VAL A 277 17.25 -4.58 -14.04
N ASN A 278 16.58 -3.51 -14.49
CA ASN A 278 17.21 -2.19 -14.60
C ASN A 278 17.62 -1.64 -13.23
N GLN A 279 16.78 -1.78 -12.20
CA GLN A 279 17.10 -1.36 -10.84
C GLN A 279 18.27 -2.16 -10.26
N ALA A 280 18.37 -3.47 -10.54
CA ALA A 280 19.51 -4.29 -10.13
C ALA A 280 20.83 -3.84 -10.79
N ASN A 281 20.79 -3.44 -12.06
CA ASN A 281 21.97 -2.86 -12.74
C ASN A 281 22.38 -1.52 -12.12
N LEU A 282 21.44 -0.60 -11.91
CA LEU A 282 21.72 0.68 -11.25
C LEU A 282 22.24 0.48 -9.82
N PHE A 283 21.73 -0.53 -9.13
CA PHE A 283 22.18 -0.90 -7.80
C PHE A 283 23.63 -1.41 -7.81
N ALA A 284 24.00 -2.24 -8.79
CA ALA A 284 25.37 -2.72 -8.95
C ALA A 284 26.36 -1.60 -9.30
N VAL A 285 25.97 -0.65 -10.17
CA VAL A 285 26.78 0.55 -10.44
C VAL A 285 27.04 1.31 -9.15
N LYS A 286 25.98 1.57 -8.38
CA LYS A 286 26.07 2.27 -7.10
C LYS A 286 26.94 1.52 -6.07
N LEU A 287 26.82 0.19 -6.01
CA LEU A 287 27.67 -0.64 -5.17
C LEU A 287 29.15 -0.44 -5.51
N LEU A 288 29.50 -0.50 -6.80
CA LEU A 288 30.90 -0.37 -7.23
C LEU A 288 31.47 1.03 -7.02
N GLU A 289 30.62 2.07 -6.97
CA GLU A 289 30.98 3.44 -6.65
C GLU A 289 31.14 3.69 -5.14
N GLU A 290 30.20 3.20 -4.32
CA GLU A 290 30.10 3.54 -2.89
C GLU A 290 30.80 2.52 -1.97
N ALA A 291 30.83 1.23 -2.32
CA ALA A 291 31.40 0.20 -1.47
C ALA A 291 32.91 0.09 -1.66
N SER A 292 33.65 0.61 -0.68
CA SER A 292 35.09 0.42 -0.55
C SER A 292 35.41 -0.95 0.03
N GLY A 293 36.51 -1.56 -0.39
CA GLY A 293 37.03 -2.80 0.21
C GLY A 293 36.97 -4.01 -0.72
N ASP A 294 37.12 -5.19 -0.11
CA ASP A 294 37.14 -6.47 -0.81
C ASP A 294 35.73 -6.96 -1.19
N LYS A 295 35.66 -8.14 -1.81
CA LYS A 295 34.37 -8.73 -2.21
C LYS A 295 33.46 -8.98 -1.00
N ALA A 296 34.02 -9.33 0.15
CA ALA A 296 33.23 -9.59 1.35
C ALA A 296 32.57 -8.30 1.88
N ALA A 297 33.33 -7.20 1.92
CA ALA A 297 32.79 -5.89 2.25
C ALA A 297 31.66 -5.46 1.30
N ARG A 298 31.82 -5.70 0.00
CA ARG A 298 30.79 -5.42 -1.01
C ARG A 298 29.54 -6.27 -0.81
N VAL A 299 29.66 -7.56 -0.53
CA VAL A 299 28.50 -8.43 -0.25
C VAL A 299 27.74 -7.92 0.98
N ASN A 300 28.43 -7.68 2.11
CA ASN A 300 27.78 -7.15 3.31
C ASN A 300 27.11 -5.80 3.07
N TRP A 301 27.70 -4.95 2.23
CA TRP A 301 27.10 -3.69 1.84
C TRP A 301 25.75 -3.88 1.12
N VAL A 302 25.66 -4.84 0.18
CA VAL A 302 24.38 -5.17 -0.50
C VAL A 302 23.37 -5.75 0.49
N TYR A 303 23.80 -6.69 1.34
CA TYR A 303 22.94 -7.34 2.34
C TYR A 303 22.34 -6.32 3.32
N ARG A 304 23.14 -5.37 3.84
CA ARG A 304 22.63 -4.31 4.73
C ARG A 304 21.61 -3.41 4.06
N ARG A 305 21.75 -3.19 2.75
CA ARG A 305 20.87 -2.29 2.00
C ARG A 305 19.55 -2.95 1.58
N VAL A 306 19.55 -4.27 1.37
CA VAL A 306 18.37 -5.04 0.96
C VAL A 306 17.67 -5.71 2.14
N LEU A 307 18.44 -6.36 3.03
CA LEU A 307 17.97 -7.22 4.12
C LEU A 307 18.22 -6.63 5.51
N GLN A 308 18.86 -5.46 5.62
CA GLN A 308 19.11 -4.75 6.90
C GLN A 308 19.93 -5.55 7.93
N ARG A 309 20.73 -6.52 7.48
CA ARG A 309 21.68 -7.30 8.28
C ARG A 309 22.93 -7.62 7.48
N ASP A 310 23.94 -8.16 8.15
CA ASP A 310 25.10 -8.76 7.48
C ASP A 310 24.76 -10.14 6.91
N ALA A 311 25.53 -10.55 5.89
CA ALA A 311 25.49 -11.91 5.39
C ALA A 311 26.08 -12.87 6.43
N THR A 312 25.48 -14.05 6.56
CA THR A 312 26.12 -15.15 7.28
C THR A 312 27.33 -15.66 6.49
N ASP A 313 28.23 -16.42 7.13
CA ASP A 313 29.42 -16.95 6.46
C ASP A 313 29.08 -17.82 5.24
N GLU A 314 27.98 -18.59 5.30
CA GLU A 314 27.49 -19.40 4.19
C GLU A 314 26.97 -18.54 3.04
N GLU A 315 26.12 -17.55 3.34
CA GLU A 315 25.58 -16.60 2.37
C GLU A 315 26.67 -15.76 1.70
N LEU A 316 27.70 -15.38 2.47
CA LEU A 316 28.87 -14.64 1.99
C LEU A 316 29.62 -15.45 0.93
N ASN A 317 29.90 -16.72 1.23
CA ASN A 317 30.59 -17.62 0.30
C ASN A 317 29.78 -17.86 -0.98
N GLN A 318 28.48 -18.16 -0.85
CA GLN A 318 27.58 -18.35 -1.99
C GLN A 318 27.46 -17.09 -2.86
N ALA A 319 27.39 -15.91 -2.24
CA ALA A 319 27.32 -14.65 -2.98
C ALA A 319 28.60 -14.36 -3.77
N ILE A 320 29.78 -14.61 -3.17
CA ILE A 320 31.08 -14.43 -3.84
C ILE A 320 31.24 -15.43 -4.99
N GLU A 321 30.80 -16.68 -4.79
CA GLU A 321 30.82 -17.73 -5.82
C GLU A 321 29.92 -17.35 -7.00
N LEU A 322 28.67 -16.95 -6.75
CA LEU A 322 27.73 -16.50 -7.78
C LEU A 322 28.30 -15.36 -8.64
N VAL A 323 28.89 -14.34 -8.01
CA VAL A 323 29.50 -13.22 -8.74
C VAL A 323 30.68 -13.70 -9.58
N LYS A 324 31.49 -14.63 -9.08
CA LYS A 324 32.63 -15.18 -9.81
C LYS A 324 32.19 -16.02 -11.01
N GLU A 325 31.21 -16.90 -10.83
CA GLU A 325 30.66 -17.74 -11.90
C GLU A 325 30.02 -16.90 -13.00
N THR A 326 29.16 -15.96 -12.62
CA THR A 326 28.51 -15.04 -13.57
C THR A 326 29.54 -14.24 -14.37
N GLN A 327 30.61 -13.78 -13.72
CA GLN A 327 31.68 -13.04 -14.42
C GLN A 327 32.43 -13.90 -15.45
N ASN A 328 32.56 -15.21 -15.20
CA ASN A 328 33.23 -16.16 -16.10
C ASN A 328 32.35 -16.58 -17.28
N GLU A 329 31.03 -16.68 -17.08
CA GLU A 329 30.07 -17.02 -18.14
C GLU A 329 29.82 -15.87 -19.13
N LEU A 330 30.01 -14.63 -18.70
CA LEU A 330 29.85 -13.45 -19.56
C LEU A 330 30.91 -13.41 -20.66
N ASP A 331 30.45 -13.19 -21.90
CA ASP A 331 31.27 -13.15 -23.10
C ASP A 331 32.52 -12.25 -22.95
N SER A 332 33.67 -12.80 -23.35
CA SER A 332 34.96 -12.13 -23.42
C SER A 332 34.97 -10.85 -24.29
N GLY A 333 34.02 -10.72 -25.23
CA GLY A 333 33.83 -9.52 -26.05
C GLY A 333 33.26 -8.31 -25.28
N ILE A 334 32.78 -8.50 -24.04
CA ILE A 334 32.29 -7.44 -23.17
C ILE A 334 33.45 -6.83 -22.37
N LEU A 335 33.49 -5.49 -22.28
CA LEU A 335 34.47 -4.77 -21.46
C LEU A 335 34.49 -5.31 -20.03
N LYS A 336 35.69 -5.43 -19.44
CA LYS A 336 35.87 -6.01 -18.10
C LYS A 336 35.03 -5.30 -17.02
N ALA A 337 34.93 -3.97 -17.09
CA ALA A 337 34.13 -3.17 -16.17
C ALA A 337 32.62 -3.48 -16.29
N ASP A 338 32.13 -3.67 -17.52
CA ASP A 338 30.73 -4.03 -17.76
C ASP A 338 30.43 -5.45 -17.28
N ARG A 339 31.39 -6.38 -17.41
CA ARG A 339 31.26 -7.75 -16.87
C ARG A 339 31.18 -7.76 -15.35
N GLU A 340 32.01 -6.96 -14.68
CA GLU A 340 31.95 -6.83 -13.22
C GLU A 340 30.59 -6.26 -12.77
N THR A 341 30.13 -5.18 -13.40
CA THR A 341 28.82 -4.59 -13.10
C THR A 341 27.68 -5.60 -13.28
N ARG A 342 27.67 -6.35 -14.40
CA ARG A 342 26.63 -7.37 -14.66
C ARG A 342 26.66 -8.54 -13.67
N ALA A 343 27.86 -8.98 -13.25
CA ALA A 343 27.99 -10.02 -12.25
C ALA A 343 27.43 -9.59 -10.88
N TRP A 344 27.73 -8.36 -10.45
CA TRP A 344 27.13 -7.80 -9.23
C TRP A 344 25.62 -7.53 -9.37
N ALA A 345 25.15 -7.16 -10.57
CA ALA A 345 23.73 -6.99 -10.84
C ALA A 345 22.95 -8.30 -10.67
N ALA A 346 23.54 -9.45 -11.02
CA ALA A 346 22.93 -10.76 -10.77
C ALA A 346 22.72 -11.03 -9.28
N LEU A 347 23.72 -10.76 -8.43
CA LEU A 347 23.58 -10.86 -6.97
C LEU A 347 22.51 -9.90 -6.44
N CYS A 348 22.55 -8.63 -6.88
CA CYS A 348 21.56 -7.61 -6.49
C CYS A 348 20.15 -8.07 -6.84
N GLN A 349 19.95 -8.59 -8.06
CA GLN A 349 18.66 -9.09 -8.51
C GLN A 349 18.20 -10.31 -7.70
N GLY A 350 19.10 -11.25 -7.42
CA GLY A 350 18.81 -12.43 -6.60
C GLY A 350 18.33 -12.05 -5.20
N LEU A 351 18.96 -11.06 -4.57
CA LEU A 351 18.55 -10.55 -3.25
C LEU A 351 17.21 -9.82 -3.30
N LEU A 352 16.96 -8.99 -4.32
CA LEU A 352 15.66 -8.34 -4.54
C LEU A 352 14.54 -9.35 -4.84
N ALA A 353 14.87 -10.53 -5.39
CA ALA A 353 13.93 -11.62 -5.64
C ALA A 353 13.73 -12.57 -4.45
N SER A 354 14.51 -12.40 -3.38
CA SER A 354 14.49 -13.29 -2.22
C SER A 354 13.17 -13.25 -1.46
N ASN A 355 12.91 -14.29 -0.66
CA ASN A 355 11.77 -14.29 0.25
C ASN A 355 11.97 -13.22 1.33
N GLU A 356 13.15 -13.13 1.94
CA GLU A 356 13.42 -12.21 3.04
C GLU A 356 13.15 -10.75 2.64
N PHE A 357 13.52 -10.34 1.43
CA PHE A 357 13.23 -8.98 0.94
C PHE A 357 11.73 -8.63 0.89
N ARG A 358 10.85 -9.63 0.74
CA ARG A 358 9.40 -9.44 0.60
C ARG A 358 8.66 -9.47 1.92
N TYR A 359 9.31 -9.79 3.03
CA TYR A 359 8.67 -9.93 4.33
C TYR A 359 9.34 -9.03 5.38
N ILE A 360 8.53 -8.55 6.32
CA ILE A 360 8.97 -7.88 7.55
C ILE A 360 8.68 -8.84 8.70
N ASP A 361 9.65 -9.02 9.60
CA ASP A 361 9.61 -10.03 10.66
C ASP A 361 9.94 -9.50 12.07
#